data_AF-A0A922LNU5-F1
#
_entry.id   AF-A0A922LNU5-F1
#
_cell.length_a   1.000
_cell.length_b   1.000
_cell.length_c   1.000
_cell.angle_alpha   90.00
_cell.angle_beta   90.00
_cell.angle_gamma   90.00
#
_symmetry.space_group_name_H-M   'P 1'
#
loop_
_entity.id
_entity.type
_entity.pdbx_description
1 polymer ?
#
loop_
_entity_poly.entity_id
_entity_poly.type
_entity_poly.pdbx_seq_one_letter_code
_entity_poly.pdbx_strand_id
1 'polypeptide(L)'
;MMNLIPDGGNDNFFGNTLSGICSLALNLPIFVTKPIPLLSCRKECALTLSQLQIASLLANALFCTFPRRNCHSQDAEYVNFPQINFSHLLSAKADSKFNTSRTLHVKIEKLRCILHYFHRVLQKFPTGSVTFTRRCLGNLSPDWSRSELTFDQLRLHVNATGSITDAGPNTLQVDFANSYLGGGVLNSGCVQEEIMFALRPELLVSCLFVERLGFDETLIIEGAEQYSVGSGYADDFCWAGDFIHSDSGMKRLYCRRKAVTTRAYLLSSVLLNSSLLINIAYLYYEYSSS
;
A
#
# COMPACT_ATOMS: atom_id res chain seq x y z
N MET A 1 0.42 -29.84 -9.87
CA MET A 1 0.97 -28.75 -9.04
C MET A 1 0.32 -27.46 -9.48
N MET A 2 -0.31 -26.70 -8.58
CA MET A 2 -0.71 -25.34 -8.92
C MET A 2 0.55 -24.54 -9.24
N ASN A 3 0.60 -23.87 -10.40
CA ASN A 3 1.66 -22.91 -10.68
C ASN A 3 1.51 -21.78 -9.66
N LEU A 4 2.41 -21.74 -8.69
CA LEU A 4 2.43 -20.74 -7.62
C LEU A 4 3.04 -19.42 -8.09
N ILE A 5 3.72 -19.43 -9.23
CA ILE A 5 4.49 -18.30 -9.74
C ILE A 5 3.83 -17.79 -11.02
N PRO A 6 3.42 -16.51 -11.04
CA PRO A 6 2.96 -15.84 -12.26
C PRO A 6 4.00 -15.89 -13.39
N ASP A 7 3.54 -15.92 -14.64
CA ASP A 7 4.33 -15.65 -15.86
C ASP A 7 5.62 -16.47 -16.06
N GLY A 8 5.44 -17.75 -16.43
CA GLY A 8 6.53 -18.65 -16.86
C GLY A 8 6.92 -19.72 -15.83
N GLY A 9 6.25 -19.75 -14.67
CA GLY A 9 6.39 -20.82 -13.68
C GLY A 9 7.75 -20.84 -12.97
N ASN A 10 8.07 -21.99 -12.35
CA ASN A 10 9.25 -22.14 -11.52
C ASN A 10 10.56 -21.87 -12.26
N ASP A 11 10.67 -22.33 -13.51
CA ASP A 11 11.92 -22.21 -14.28
C ASP A 11 12.27 -20.74 -14.56
N ASN A 12 11.28 -19.94 -14.99
CA ASN A 12 11.49 -18.51 -15.21
C ASN A 12 11.75 -17.75 -13.91
N PHE A 13 11.12 -18.16 -12.81
CA PHE A 13 11.36 -17.54 -11.52
C PHE A 13 12.79 -17.75 -11.03
N PHE A 14 13.22 -18.99 -10.90
CA PHE A 14 14.55 -19.31 -10.38
C PHE A 14 15.67 -18.97 -11.36
N GLY A 15 15.40 -19.05 -12.68
CA GLY A 15 16.37 -18.68 -13.71
C GLY A 15 16.58 -17.18 -13.87
N ASN A 16 15.48 -16.40 -13.86
CA ASN A 16 15.53 -14.98 -14.24
C ASN A 16 15.04 -14.05 -13.12
N THR A 17 13.80 -14.25 -12.66
CA THR A 17 13.12 -13.28 -11.77
C THR A 17 13.85 -13.14 -10.44
N LEU A 18 14.20 -14.25 -9.78
CA LEU A 18 14.89 -14.23 -8.49
C LEU A 18 16.26 -13.53 -8.59
N SER A 19 17.02 -13.79 -9.64
CA SER A 19 18.31 -13.11 -9.90
C SER A 19 18.13 -11.60 -10.08
N GLY A 20 17.08 -11.19 -10.78
CA GLY A 20 16.70 -9.79 -10.91
C GLY A 20 16.32 -9.14 -9.57
N ILE A 21 15.56 -9.84 -8.72
CA ILE A 21 15.23 -9.36 -7.36
C ILE A 21 16.50 -9.23 -6.52
N CYS A 22 17.41 -10.20 -6.57
CA CYS A 22 18.72 -10.11 -5.89
C CYS A 22 19.51 -8.88 -6.37
N SER A 23 19.50 -8.62 -7.68
CA SER A 23 20.18 -7.46 -8.26
C SER A 23 19.54 -6.14 -7.79
N LEU A 24 18.21 -6.05 -7.72
CA LEU A 24 17.52 -4.91 -7.14
C LEU A 24 17.92 -4.69 -5.67
N ALA A 25 18.01 -5.76 -4.88
CA ALA A 25 18.34 -5.67 -3.47
C ALA A 25 19.80 -5.22 -3.24
N LEU A 26 20.75 -5.82 -3.95
CA LEU A 26 22.18 -5.52 -3.83
C LEU A 26 22.53 -4.12 -4.33
N ASN A 27 21.83 -3.63 -5.35
CA ASN A 27 22.02 -2.28 -5.89
C ASN A 27 21.28 -1.17 -5.12
N LEU A 28 20.71 -1.48 -3.93
CA LEU A 28 20.05 -0.47 -3.09
C LEU A 28 20.90 0.78 -2.85
N PRO A 29 22.22 0.72 -2.54
CA PRO A 29 23.04 1.91 -2.36
C PRO A 29 23.19 2.78 -3.62
N ILE A 30 23.00 2.19 -4.80
CA ILE A 30 23.05 2.89 -6.09
C ILE A 30 21.73 3.63 -6.33
N PHE A 31 20.59 3.00 -6.01
CA PHE A 31 19.27 3.58 -6.25
C PHE A 31 18.83 4.56 -5.16
N VAL A 32 19.15 4.27 -3.90
CA VAL A 32 18.79 5.08 -2.73
C VAL A 32 20.05 5.72 -2.17
N THR A 33 20.43 6.85 -2.78
CA THR A 33 21.66 7.60 -2.45
C THR A 33 21.49 8.60 -1.31
N LYS A 34 20.27 8.81 -0.85
CA LYS A 34 19.94 9.72 0.24
C LYS A 34 19.22 8.97 1.35
N PRO A 35 19.44 9.34 2.62
CA PRO A 35 18.67 8.79 3.73
C PRO A 35 17.16 9.01 3.53
N ILE A 36 16.37 7.99 3.85
CA ILE A 36 14.91 8.06 3.83
C ILE A 36 14.46 8.65 5.18
N PRO A 37 13.77 9.81 5.20
CA PRO A 37 13.27 10.37 6.43
C PRO A 37 12.11 9.53 6.98
N LEU A 38 12.01 9.43 8.30
CA LEU A 38 10.85 8.85 8.96
C LEU A 38 9.71 9.87 9.01
N LEU A 39 8.53 9.45 8.58
CA LEU A 39 7.29 10.21 8.69
C LEU A 39 6.71 9.97 10.09
N SER A 40 7.30 10.66 11.07
CA SER A 40 6.95 10.54 12.49
C SER A 40 5.59 11.13 12.82
N CYS A 41 5.01 10.63 13.92
CA CYS A 41 3.78 11.12 14.52
C CYS A 41 3.80 12.64 14.74
N ARG A 42 2.70 13.28 14.34
CA ARG A 42 2.40 14.72 14.39
C ARG A 42 3.34 15.62 13.58
N LYS A 43 4.15 15.06 12.67
CA LYS A 43 5.00 15.84 11.77
C LYS A 43 4.47 15.74 10.34
N GLU A 44 3.92 16.84 9.83
CA GLU A 44 3.54 16.93 8.42
C GLU A 44 4.79 16.90 7.54
N CYS A 45 4.86 15.92 6.66
CA CYS A 45 6.02 15.69 5.79
C CYS A 45 5.57 14.91 4.55
N ALA A 46 6.26 15.16 3.43
CA ALA A 46 6.07 14.41 2.19
C ALA A 46 7.39 13.75 1.77
N LEU A 47 7.31 12.49 1.36
CA LEU A 47 8.41 11.75 0.78
C LEU A 47 8.01 11.28 -0.62
N THR A 48 8.83 11.58 -1.61
CA THR A 48 8.64 11.07 -2.98
C THR A 48 9.77 10.12 -3.33
N LEU A 49 9.43 8.91 -3.76
CA LEU A 49 10.36 7.88 -4.21
C LEU A 49 10.05 7.52 -5.67
N SER A 50 11.08 7.20 -6.45
CA SER A 50 10.85 6.57 -7.75
C SER A 50 10.34 5.14 -7.55
N GLN A 51 9.55 4.63 -8.49
CA GLN A 51 9.10 3.24 -8.44
C GLN A 51 10.28 2.26 -8.44
N LEU A 52 11.39 2.60 -9.11
CA LEU A 52 12.61 1.80 -9.08
C LEU A 52 13.25 1.75 -7.68
N GLN A 53 13.27 2.88 -6.96
CA GLN A 53 13.70 2.91 -5.56
C GLN A 53 12.81 2.03 -4.69
N ILE A 54 11.49 2.11 -4.90
CA ILE A 54 10.51 1.29 -4.18
C ILE A 54 10.74 -0.20 -4.48
N ALA A 55 10.94 -0.59 -5.73
CA ALA A 55 11.26 -1.97 -6.11
C ALA A 55 12.52 -2.48 -5.42
N SER A 56 13.58 -1.68 -5.34
CA SER A 56 14.81 -2.04 -4.63
C SER A 56 14.62 -2.17 -3.11
N LEU A 57 13.83 -1.29 -2.49
CA LEU A 57 13.48 -1.36 -1.08
C LEU A 57 12.62 -2.59 -0.76
N LEU A 58 11.63 -2.89 -1.61
CA LEU A 58 10.80 -4.08 -1.43
C LEU A 58 11.57 -5.38 -1.69
N ALA A 59 12.57 -5.37 -2.59
CA ALA A 59 13.46 -6.51 -2.76
C ALA A 59 14.24 -6.82 -1.47
N ASN A 60 14.71 -5.78 -0.78
CA ASN A 60 15.32 -5.90 0.56
C ASN A 60 14.32 -6.39 1.62
N ALA A 61 13.08 -5.91 1.57
CA ALA A 61 11.99 -6.38 2.45
C ALA A 61 11.69 -7.88 2.26
N LEU A 62 11.65 -8.35 1.00
CA LEU A 62 11.43 -9.75 0.65
C LEU A 62 12.55 -10.64 1.21
N PHE A 63 13.80 -10.22 1.09
CA PHE A 63 14.95 -10.92 1.69
C PHE A 63 15.18 -10.64 3.18
N CYS A 64 14.28 -9.89 3.81
CA CYS A 64 14.30 -9.59 5.24
C CYS A 64 15.59 -8.87 5.72
N THR A 65 16.17 -7.99 4.89
CA THR A 65 17.47 -7.36 5.15
C THR A 65 17.39 -6.05 5.95
N PHE A 66 16.20 -5.54 6.27
CA PHE A 66 16.09 -4.33 7.09
C PHE A 66 16.47 -4.63 8.55
N PRO A 67 17.56 -4.03 9.08
CA PRO A 67 18.02 -4.30 10.44
C PRO A 67 17.09 -3.65 11.47
N ARG A 68 17.08 -4.18 12.69
CA ARG A 68 16.27 -3.66 13.82
C ARG A 68 14.75 -3.68 13.60
N ARG A 69 14.27 -4.31 12.53
CA ARG A 69 12.83 -4.44 12.17
C ARG A 69 12.21 -5.80 12.50
N ASN A 70 12.92 -6.64 13.25
CA ASN A 70 12.49 -8.00 13.58
C ASN A 70 12.22 -8.21 15.09
N CYS A 71 12.48 -7.20 15.93
CA CYS A 71 12.24 -7.31 17.37
C CYS A 71 10.85 -6.77 17.71
N HIS A 72 10.11 -7.50 18.55
CA HIS A 72 8.78 -7.12 19.03
C HIS A 72 8.76 -6.69 20.50
N SER A 73 9.93 -6.45 21.10
CA SER A 73 10.02 -5.91 22.46
C SER A 73 9.47 -4.49 22.52
N GLN A 74 8.87 -4.11 23.65
CA GLN A 74 8.37 -2.75 23.86
C GLN A 74 9.49 -1.69 23.76
N ASP A 75 10.73 -2.07 24.06
CA ASP A 75 11.91 -1.20 23.98
C ASP A 75 12.56 -1.17 22.58
N ALA A 76 11.95 -1.79 21.57
CA ALA A 76 12.51 -1.80 20.21
C ALA A 76 12.42 -0.41 19.56
N GLU A 77 13.48 0.00 18.87
CA GLU A 77 13.57 1.31 18.20
C GLU A 77 12.39 1.60 17.24
N TYR A 78 11.90 0.56 16.56
CA TYR A 78 10.83 0.66 15.57
C TYR A 78 9.49 0.07 16.06
N VAL A 79 9.26 0.01 17.37
CA VAL A 79 8.02 -0.57 17.94
C VAL A 79 6.73 0.12 17.42
N ASN A 80 6.81 1.43 17.14
CA ASN A 80 5.69 2.21 16.60
C ASN A 80 5.60 2.18 15.06
N PHE A 81 6.41 1.37 14.38
CA PHE A 81 6.37 1.23 12.92
C PHE A 81 5.80 -0.13 12.52
N PRO A 82 5.10 -0.22 11.38
CA PRO A 82 4.62 -1.49 10.86
C PRO A 82 5.77 -2.47 10.57
N GLN A 83 5.43 -3.75 10.40
CA GLN A 83 6.40 -4.72 9.92
C GLN A 83 6.70 -4.47 8.44
N ILE A 84 7.98 -4.58 8.04
CA ILE A 84 8.40 -4.43 6.64
C ILE A 84 9.02 -5.70 6.08
N ASN A 85 9.71 -6.51 6.88
CA ASN A 85 10.34 -7.75 6.42
C ASN A 85 9.28 -8.85 6.20
N PHE A 86 9.41 -9.63 5.12
CA PHE A 86 8.36 -10.56 4.69
C PHE A 86 8.40 -11.91 5.41
N SER A 87 9.12 -12.02 6.53
CA SER A 87 9.33 -13.27 7.27
C SER A 87 8.02 -13.97 7.64
N HIS A 88 7.01 -13.22 8.08
CA HIS A 88 5.69 -13.76 8.45
C HIS A 88 4.87 -14.21 7.23
N LEU A 89 4.96 -13.51 6.11
CA LEU A 89 4.28 -13.86 4.87
C LEU A 89 4.87 -15.16 4.29
N LEU A 90 6.19 -15.30 4.36
CA LEU A 90 6.94 -16.47 3.89
C LEU A 90 6.86 -17.66 4.87
N SER A 91 6.41 -17.44 6.10
CA SER A 91 6.27 -18.49 7.11
C SER A 91 4.98 -19.29 6.94
N ALA A 92 5.14 -20.60 6.81
CA ALA A 92 4.05 -21.58 6.83
C ALA A 92 3.60 -21.98 8.25
N LYS A 93 4.09 -21.32 9.31
CA LYS A 93 3.67 -21.65 10.68
C LYS A 93 2.18 -21.39 10.86
N ALA A 94 1.47 -22.45 11.27
CA ALA A 94 0.09 -22.40 11.68
C ALA A 94 0.02 -21.84 13.11
N ASP A 95 -0.56 -20.65 13.27
CA ASP A 95 -0.74 -20.07 14.61
C ASP A 95 -1.88 -20.73 15.40
N SER A 96 -2.64 -21.68 14.83
CA SER A 96 -3.53 -22.58 15.59
C SER A 96 -3.96 -23.83 14.79
N LYS A 97 -4.42 -24.88 15.49
CA LYS A 97 -4.91 -26.15 14.91
C LYS A 97 -6.19 -26.02 14.07
N PHE A 98 -6.85 -24.87 14.10
CA PHE A 98 -8.01 -24.58 13.27
C PHE A 98 -7.60 -23.49 12.27
N ASN A 99 -7.85 -23.73 10.98
CA ASN A 99 -7.71 -22.74 9.90
C ASN A 99 -6.36 -22.58 9.18
N THR A 100 -5.41 -23.52 9.33
CA THR A 100 -4.11 -23.47 8.63
C THR A 100 -4.21 -23.37 7.11
N SER A 101 -5.18 -24.06 6.51
CA SER A 101 -5.32 -24.13 5.05
C SER A 101 -5.70 -22.77 4.44
N ARG A 102 -6.66 -22.06 5.05
CA ARG A 102 -7.11 -20.75 4.53
C ARG A 102 -6.06 -19.68 4.75
N THR A 103 -5.45 -19.64 5.95
CA THR A 103 -4.33 -18.73 6.22
C THR A 103 -3.18 -18.93 5.24
N LEU A 104 -2.84 -20.18 4.93
CA LEU A 104 -1.80 -20.49 3.95
C LEU A 104 -2.21 -20.09 2.54
N HIS A 105 -3.45 -20.36 2.13
CA HIS A 105 -3.99 -19.94 0.83
C HIS A 105 -3.85 -18.44 0.65
N VAL A 106 -4.36 -17.65 1.60
CA VAL A 106 -4.30 -16.19 1.55
C VAL A 106 -2.85 -15.68 1.48
N LYS A 107 -1.91 -16.27 2.23
CA LYS A 107 -0.48 -15.93 2.14
C LYS A 107 0.09 -16.23 0.76
N ILE A 108 -0.29 -17.36 0.15
CA ILE A 108 0.12 -17.74 -1.21
C ILE A 108 -0.39 -16.73 -2.23
N GLU A 109 -1.66 -16.32 -2.16
CA GLU A 109 -2.24 -15.39 -3.13
C GLU A 109 -1.66 -13.98 -3.00
N LYS A 110 -1.37 -13.51 -1.79
CA LYS A 110 -0.62 -12.26 -1.57
C LYS A 110 0.81 -12.35 -2.10
N LEU A 111 1.50 -13.48 -1.86
CA LEU A 111 2.84 -13.71 -2.40
C LEU A 111 2.82 -13.72 -3.94
N ARG A 112 1.80 -14.30 -4.57
CA ARG A 112 1.62 -14.23 -6.03
C ARG A 112 1.56 -12.80 -6.53
N CYS A 113 0.77 -11.94 -5.89
CA CYS A 113 0.68 -10.53 -6.28
C CYS A 113 2.04 -9.82 -6.20
N ILE A 114 2.83 -10.09 -5.14
CA ILE A 114 4.17 -9.53 -4.94
C ILE A 114 5.17 -10.06 -5.96
N LEU A 115 5.16 -11.36 -6.25
CA LEU A 115 6.04 -11.96 -7.24
C LEU A 115 5.70 -11.47 -8.65
N HIS A 116 4.40 -11.30 -8.96
CA HIS A 116 3.93 -10.68 -10.19
C HIS A 116 4.48 -9.25 -10.34
N TYR A 117 4.42 -8.45 -9.27
CA TYR A 117 5.02 -7.11 -9.26
C TYR A 117 6.51 -7.15 -9.60
N PHE A 118 7.30 -8.02 -8.96
CA PHE A 118 8.72 -8.14 -9.26
C PHE A 118 8.98 -8.58 -10.70
N HIS A 119 8.19 -9.53 -11.22
CA HIS A 119 8.26 -9.93 -12.61
C HIS A 119 8.08 -8.72 -13.54
N ARG A 120 7.01 -7.94 -13.34
CA ARG A 120 6.66 -6.75 -14.15
C ARG A 120 7.76 -5.68 -14.13
N VAL A 121 8.25 -5.30 -12.95
CA VAL A 121 9.27 -4.24 -12.85
C VAL A 121 10.62 -4.64 -13.42
N LEU A 122 10.90 -5.95 -13.51
CA LEU A 122 12.13 -6.49 -14.11
C LEU A 122 12.02 -6.65 -15.63
N GLN A 123 10.81 -6.87 -16.18
CA GLN A 123 10.60 -6.85 -17.63
C GLN A 123 10.73 -5.44 -18.21
N LYS A 124 10.17 -4.45 -17.51
CA LYS A 124 10.23 -3.04 -17.89
C LYS A 124 10.42 -2.18 -16.66
N PHE A 125 11.59 -1.56 -16.57
CA PHE A 125 11.88 -0.70 -15.42
C PHE A 125 10.84 0.44 -15.32
N PRO A 126 10.25 0.61 -14.13
CA PRO A 126 9.23 1.61 -13.93
C PRO A 126 9.87 3.00 -13.84
N THR A 127 9.25 3.99 -14.48
CA THR A 127 9.79 5.36 -14.63
C THR A 127 9.01 6.41 -13.84
N GLY A 128 7.95 6.00 -13.13
CA GLY A 128 7.14 6.88 -12.32
C GLY A 128 7.73 7.14 -10.93
N SER A 129 6.96 7.91 -10.15
CA SER A 129 7.23 8.21 -8.75
C SER A 129 5.96 8.06 -7.93
N VAL A 130 6.13 7.74 -6.66
CA VAL A 130 5.07 7.66 -5.66
C VAL A 130 5.38 8.64 -4.54
N THR A 131 4.38 9.45 -4.18
CA THR A 131 4.48 10.45 -3.11
C THR A 131 3.64 10.02 -1.92
N PHE A 132 4.25 10.06 -0.74
CA PHE A 132 3.66 9.72 0.55
C PHE A 132 3.64 10.99 1.40
N THR A 133 2.45 11.53 1.70
CA THR A 133 2.28 12.79 2.43
C THR A 133 1.52 12.55 3.72
N ARG A 134 2.21 12.64 4.86
CA ARG A 134 1.58 12.59 6.19
C ARG A 134 0.97 13.97 6.49
N ARG A 135 -0.31 14.00 6.82
CA ARG A 135 -1.06 15.20 7.20
C ARG A 135 -1.57 15.06 8.62
N CYS A 136 -1.61 16.17 9.34
CA CYS A 136 -2.10 16.24 10.72
C CYS A 136 -3.13 17.36 10.80
N LEU A 137 -4.34 17.04 11.23
CA LEU A 137 -5.42 18.01 11.40
C LEU A 137 -5.16 18.88 12.64
N GLY A 138 -4.70 18.29 13.75
CA GLY A 138 -4.42 19.01 15.00
C GLY A 138 -5.59 19.91 15.43
N ASN A 139 -5.28 21.17 15.72
CA ASN A 139 -6.27 22.18 16.15
C ASN A 139 -7.09 22.77 15.00
N LEU A 140 -6.92 22.29 13.76
CA LEU A 140 -7.71 22.73 12.60
C LEU A 140 -9.00 21.93 12.44
N SER A 141 -9.38 21.11 13.43
CA SER A 141 -10.64 20.39 13.43
C SER A 141 -11.81 21.39 13.42
N PRO A 142 -12.79 21.22 12.52
CA PRO A 142 -13.93 22.12 12.47
C PRO A 142 -14.81 21.94 13.73
N ASP A 143 -15.38 23.04 14.20
CA ASP A 143 -16.41 22.98 15.25
C ASP A 143 -17.74 22.52 14.63
N TRP A 144 -17.96 21.21 14.65
CA TRP A 144 -19.17 20.59 14.08
C TRP A 144 -20.46 21.12 14.70
N SER A 145 -20.45 21.51 15.98
CA SER A 145 -21.63 22.01 16.66
C SER A 145 -22.08 23.39 16.17
N ARG A 146 -21.15 24.15 15.58
CA ARG A 146 -21.37 25.50 15.04
C ARG A 146 -21.33 25.53 13.52
N SER A 147 -21.21 24.38 12.86
CA SER A 147 -21.17 24.31 11.41
C SER A 147 -22.55 24.61 10.81
N GLU A 148 -22.64 25.70 10.05
CA GLU A 148 -23.86 26.08 9.31
C GLU A 148 -23.87 25.54 7.86
N LEU A 149 -22.84 24.78 7.46
CA LEU A 149 -22.74 24.21 6.12
C LEU A 149 -23.86 23.18 5.89
N THR A 150 -24.62 23.36 4.80
CA THR A 150 -25.65 22.42 4.35
C THR A 150 -25.10 21.48 3.28
N PHE A 151 -25.76 20.33 3.10
CA PHE A 151 -25.40 19.33 2.08
C PHE A 151 -25.96 19.64 0.69
N ASP A 152 -26.55 20.82 0.49
CA ASP A 152 -27.30 21.15 -0.74
C ASP A 152 -26.42 21.16 -2.01
N GLN A 153 -25.11 21.38 -1.83
CA GLN A 153 -24.13 21.34 -2.93
C GLN A 153 -23.43 19.98 -3.05
N LEU A 154 -23.68 19.05 -2.12
CA LEU A 154 -23.05 17.73 -2.13
C LEU A 154 -23.74 16.83 -3.16
N ARG A 155 -23.03 16.56 -4.26
CA ARG A 155 -23.46 15.55 -5.22
C ARG A 155 -23.12 14.16 -4.68
N LEU A 156 -24.10 13.51 -4.07
CA LEU A 156 -23.96 12.15 -3.56
C LEU A 156 -24.32 11.12 -4.66
N HIS A 157 -23.39 10.22 -4.96
CA HIS A 157 -23.65 9.03 -5.78
C HIS A 157 -23.45 7.80 -4.91
N VAL A 158 -24.47 6.94 -4.83
CA VAL A 158 -24.42 5.68 -4.09
C VAL A 158 -24.64 4.54 -5.08
N ASN A 159 -23.70 3.61 -5.11
CA ASN A 159 -23.80 2.40 -5.90
C ASN A 159 -23.67 1.18 -4.99
N ALA A 160 -24.63 0.26 -5.07
CA ALA A 160 -24.60 -1.00 -4.33
C ALA A 160 -23.74 -2.08 -5.03
N THR A 161 -23.25 -1.77 -6.23
CA THR A 161 -22.43 -2.64 -7.07
C THR A 161 -21.10 -1.99 -7.39
N GLY A 162 -20.05 -2.80 -7.56
CA GLY A 162 -18.70 -2.32 -7.79
C GLY A 162 -17.91 -2.10 -6.50
N SER A 163 -16.67 -1.66 -6.67
CA SER A 163 -15.67 -1.47 -5.63
C SER A 163 -15.12 -0.05 -5.64
N ILE A 164 -14.42 0.34 -4.57
CA ILE A 164 -13.75 1.65 -4.47
C ILE A 164 -12.75 1.84 -5.63
N THR A 165 -12.15 0.76 -6.12
CA THR A 165 -11.21 0.82 -7.25
C THR A 165 -11.91 1.05 -8.59
N ASP A 166 -13.23 0.82 -8.68
CA ASP A 166 -14.04 1.03 -9.89
C ASP A 166 -14.59 2.46 -9.99
N ALA A 167 -14.36 3.30 -8.98
CA ALA A 167 -14.82 4.69 -8.95
C ALA A 167 -14.20 5.55 -10.08
N GLY A 168 -13.18 5.04 -10.77
CA GLY A 168 -12.57 5.65 -11.94
C GLY A 168 -11.56 6.75 -11.61
N PRO A 169 -10.98 7.39 -12.64
CA PRO A 169 -10.01 8.47 -12.46
C PRO A 169 -10.64 9.70 -11.79
N ASN A 170 -9.80 10.59 -11.23
CA ASN A 170 -10.20 11.80 -10.50
C ASN A 170 -11.00 11.55 -9.21
N THR A 171 -10.89 10.36 -8.64
CA THR A 171 -11.49 10.04 -7.34
C THR A 171 -10.43 9.90 -6.26
N LEU A 172 -10.81 10.30 -5.04
CA LEU A 172 -10.07 9.93 -3.84
C LEU A 172 -10.57 8.56 -3.39
N GLN A 173 -9.73 7.54 -3.51
CA GLN A 173 -10.01 6.19 -3.05
C GLN A 173 -9.66 6.12 -1.56
N VAL A 174 -10.61 5.72 -0.73
CA VAL A 174 -10.41 5.65 0.72
C VAL A 174 -9.98 4.25 1.11
N ASP A 175 -8.98 4.15 1.99
CA ASP A 175 -8.61 2.91 2.66
C ASP A 175 -9.23 2.85 4.05
N PHE A 176 -9.75 1.69 4.42
CA PHE A 176 -10.17 1.38 5.79
C PHE A 176 -8.98 0.84 6.57
N ALA A 177 -8.00 1.72 6.73
CA ALA A 177 -6.68 1.36 7.19
C ALA A 177 -6.56 1.17 8.70
N ASN A 178 -5.68 0.24 9.08
CA ASN A 178 -5.17 0.17 10.43
C ASN A 178 -4.29 1.41 10.75
N SER A 179 -4.23 1.79 12.03
CA SER A 179 -3.29 2.84 12.49
C SER A 179 -1.82 2.49 12.16
N TYR A 180 -1.49 1.20 12.07
CA TYR A 180 -0.25 0.70 11.47
C TYR A 180 -0.53 0.32 10.01
N LEU A 181 0.00 1.11 9.07
CA LEU A 181 -0.26 0.91 7.64
C LEU A 181 0.00 -0.53 7.18
N GLY A 182 -0.85 -0.99 6.27
CA GLY A 182 -0.81 -2.31 5.71
C GLY A 182 -1.36 -3.39 6.64
N GLY A 183 -1.74 -3.05 7.87
CA GLY A 183 -2.40 -3.96 8.80
C GLY A 183 -1.74 -5.34 8.88
N GLY A 184 -2.47 -6.37 8.47
CA GLY A 184 -2.01 -7.77 8.43
C GLY A 184 -1.46 -8.23 7.07
N VAL A 185 -1.09 -7.33 6.15
CA VAL A 185 -0.75 -7.69 4.75
C VAL A 185 0.42 -8.66 4.67
N LEU A 186 1.45 -8.46 5.51
CA LEU A 186 2.60 -9.36 5.63
C LEU A 186 2.36 -10.56 6.56
N ASN A 187 1.13 -10.78 7.01
CA ASN A 187 0.74 -11.92 7.83
C ASN A 187 -0.54 -12.59 7.28
N SER A 188 -1.59 -12.77 8.08
CA SER A 188 -2.84 -13.45 7.72
C SER A 188 -3.97 -12.50 7.32
N GLY A 189 -3.81 -11.18 7.50
CA GLY A 189 -4.83 -10.19 7.13
C GLY A 189 -5.10 -10.20 5.63
N CYS A 190 -6.37 -10.13 5.23
CA CYS A 190 -6.78 -10.10 3.83
C CYS A 190 -8.17 -9.45 3.66
N VAL A 191 -8.38 -8.33 4.34
CA VAL A 191 -9.56 -7.50 4.10
C VAL A 191 -9.18 -6.37 3.15
N GLN A 192 -9.97 -5.30 3.10
CA GLN A 192 -9.83 -4.27 2.07
C GLN A 192 -8.42 -3.64 2.01
N GLU A 193 -7.82 -3.25 3.14
CA GLU A 193 -6.45 -2.68 3.19
C GLU A 193 -5.41 -3.68 2.66
N GLU A 194 -5.39 -4.91 3.16
CA GLU A 194 -4.36 -5.88 2.77
C GLU A 194 -4.49 -6.32 1.31
N ILE A 195 -5.73 -6.46 0.82
CA ILE A 195 -5.99 -6.73 -0.60
C ILE A 195 -5.46 -5.56 -1.43
N MET A 196 -5.71 -4.31 -1.01
CA MET A 196 -5.22 -3.14 -1.73
C MET A 196 -3.69 -3.12 -1.81
N PHE A 197 -3.00 -3.36 -0.70
CA PHE A 197 -1.53 -3.42 -0.65
C PHE A 197 -0.97 -4.60 -1.45
N ALA A 198 -1.66 -5.73 -1.51
CA ALA A 198 -1.25 -6.86 -2.35
C ALA A 198 -1.37 -6.54 -3.84
N LEU A 199 -2.48 -5.92 -4.28
CA LEU A 199 -2.68 -5.54 -5.68
C LEU A 199 -1.82 -4.36 -6.13
N ARG A 200 -1.40 -3.51 -5.18
CA ARG A 200 -0.50 -2.35 -5.36
C ARG A 200 0.73 -2.46 -4.46
N PRO A 201 1.70 -3.36 -4.73
CA PRO A 201 2.82 -3.61 -3.80
C PRO A 201 3.68 -2.41 -3.45
N GLU A 202 3.68 -1.36 -4.26
CA GLU A 202 4.37 -0.09 -3.95
C GLU A 202 3.91 0.56 -2.64
N LEU A 203 2.69 0.25 -2.18
CA LEU A 203 2.16 0.70 -0.90
C LEU A 203 2.92 0.13 0.29
N LEU A 204 3.45 -1.11 0.17
CA LEU A 204 4.17 -1.80 1.24
C LEU A 204 5.41 -1.04 1.70
N VAL A 205 5.99 -0.19 0.85
CA VAL A 205 7.18 0.60 1.23
C VAL A 205 6.86 1.63 2.33
N SER A 206 5.60 2.05 2.46
CA SER A 206 5.17 2.94 3.55
C SER A 206 5.42 2.33 4.93
N CYS A 207 5.33 1.01 5.06
CA CYS A 207 5.66 0.27 6.29
C CYS A 207 7.12 0.48 6.72
N LEU A 208 8.01 0.88 5.81
CA LEU A 208 9.41 1.14 6.13
C LEU A 208 9.60 2.43 6.94
N PHE A 209 8.87 3.50 6.61
CA PHE A 209 9.19 4.85 7.11
C PHE A 209 8.00 5.61 7.71
N VAL A 210 6.78 5.10 7.68
CA VAL A 210 5.63 5.78 8.30
C VAL A 210 5.38 5.20 9.68
N GLU A 211 5.46 6.06 10.69
CA GLU A 211 5.10 5.71 12.07
C GLU A 211 3.57 5.51 12.17
N ARG A 212 3.10 4.76 13.15
CA ARG A 212 1.68 4.62 13.47
C ARG A 212 0.94 5.96 13.39
N LEU A 213 -0.20 5.99 12.70
CA LEU A 213 -1.06 7.16 12.56
C LEU A 213 -1.84 7.43 13.86
N GLY A 214 -1.83 8.69 14.29
CA GLY A 214 -2.70 9.21 15.34
C GLY A 214 -4.14 9.37 14.87
N PHE A 215 -5.05 9.66 15.79
CA PHE A 215 -6.48 9.83 15.51
C PHE A 215 -6.79 11.07 14.65
N ASP A 216 -5.88 12.04 14.64
CA ASP A 216 -5.96 13.31 13.91
C ASP A 216 -5.03 13.34 12.68
N GLU A 217 -4.52 12.17 12.26
CA GLU A 217 -3.56 12.07 11.19
C GLU A 217 -4.06 11.21 10.04
N THR A 218 -3.57 11.51 8.84
CA THR A 218 -3.80 10.68 7.66
C THR A 218 -2.54 10.60 6.81
N LEU A 219 -2.42 9.51 6.04
CA LEU A 219 -1.44 9.42 4.97
C LEU A 219 -2.13 9.55 3.62
N ILE A 220 -1.63 10.44 2.78
CA ILE A 220 -2.04 10.58 1.39
C ILE A 220 -0.97 9.91 0.53
N ILE A 221 -1.34 8.91 -0.27
CA ILE A 221 -0.43 8.24 -1.21
C ILE A 221 -0.89 8.51 -2.63
N GLU A 222 0.04 8.96 -3.46
CA GLU A 222 -0.22 9.37 -4.83
C GLU A 222 0.76 8.69 -5.79
N GLY A 223 0.25 8.15 -6.91
CA GLY A 223 1.07 7.59 -7.99
C GLY A 223 1.40 6.10 -7.92
N ALA A 224 0.95 5.40 -6.88
CA ALA A 224 1.13 3.96 -6.73
C ALA A 224 0.40 3.18 -7.84
N GLU A 225 1.13 2.29 -8.54
CA GLU A 225 0.58 1.46 -9.61
C GLU A 225 -0.15 0.23 -9.07
N GLN A 226 -1.24 -0.13 -9.73
CA GLN A 226 -1.83 -1.47 -9.60
C GLN A 226 -1.19 -2.41 -10.61
N TYR A 227 -0.68 -3.52 -10.10
CA TYR A 227 -0.03 -4.54 -10.90
C TYR A 227 -0.89 -5.79 -11.07
N SER A 228 -1.76 -6.09 -10.11
CA SER A 228 -2.54 -7.34 -10.15
C SER A 228 -4.03 -7.08 -10.15
N VAL A 229 -4.79 -8.01 -10.73
CA VAL A 229 -6.22 -8.18 -10.51
C VAL A 229 -6.41 -9.23 -9.42
N GLY A 230 -7.33 -8.98 -8.50
CA GLY A 230 -7.74 -9.94 -7.49
C GLY A 230 -9.24 -10.20 -7.57
N SER A 231 -9.67 -11.35 -7.05
CA SER A 231 -11.07 -11.71 -6.84
C SER A 231 -11.26 -12.29 -5.45
N GLY A 232 -12.49 -12.32 -4.94
CA GLY A 232 -12.76 -12.78 -3.57
C GLY A 232 -12.36 -11.75 -2.51
N TYR A 233 -12.53 -12.14 -1.25
CA TYR A 233 -12.34 -11.31 -0.07
C TYR A 233 -12.05 -12.17 1.17
N ALA A 234 -11.10 -11.76 2.03
CA ALA A 234 -10.69 -12.52 3.20
C ALA A 234 -10.21 -13.93 2.83
N ASP A 235 -10.89 -14.97 3.32
CA ASP A 235 -10.42 -16.36 3.24
C ASP A 235 -10.43 -16.94 1.80
N ASP A 236 -11.15 -16.32 0.85
CA ASP A 236 -11.26 -16.77 -0.54
C ASP A 236 -10.60 -15.83 -1.56
N PHE A 237 -9.82 -14.85 -1.09
CA PHE A 237 -9.06 -13.96 -1.96
C PHE A 237 -8.12 -14.75 -2.86
N CYS A 238 -8.20 -14.50 -4.17
CA CYS A 238 -7.37 -15.13 -5.20
C CYS A 238 -6.73 -14.07 -6.11
N TRP A 239 -5.47 -14.29 -6.48
CA TRP A 239 -4.87 -13.55 -7.59
C TRP A 239 -5.52 -13.99 -8.91
N ALA A 240 -5.94 -13.03 -9.73
CA ALA A 240 -6.74 -13.27 -10.94
C ALA A 240 -6.02 -12.87 -12.25
N GLY A 241 -4.86 -12.23 -12.19
CA GLY A 241 -4.09 -11.89 -13.39
C GLY A 241 -3.29 -10.59 -13.29
N ASP A 242 -2.65 -10.25 -14.41
CA ASP A 242 -1.99 -8.97 -14.63
C ASP A 242 -3.03 -7.84 -14.78
N PHE A 243 -2.73 -6.68 -14.19
CA PHE A 243 -3.49 -5.46 -14.40
C PHE A 243 -2.65 -4.45 -15.19
N ILE A 244 -3.08 -4.17 -16.43
CA ILE A 244 -2.41 -3.18 -17.27
C ILE A 244 -2.92 -1.79 -16.90
N HIS A 245 -2.16 -1.13 -16.03
CA HIS A 245 -2.54 0.17 -15.48
C HIS A 245 -2.84 1.23 -16.53
N SER A 246 -2.06 1.27 -17.62
CA SER A 246 -2.24 2.25 -18.71
C SER A 246 -3.60 2.16 -19.39
N ASP A 247 -4.22 0.99 -19.39
CA ASP A 247 -5.43 0.71 -20.16
C ASP A 247 -6.69 1.14 -19.39
N SER A 248 -6.54 1.38 -18.08
CA SER A 248 -7.60 1.88 -17.19
C SER A 248 -7.94 3.38 -17.41
N GLY A 249 -7.23 4.07 -18.30
CA GLY A 249 -7.35 5.51 -18.51
C GLY A 249 -6.77 6.36 -17.37
N MET A 250 -6.24 5.72 -16.33
CA MET A 250 -5.64 6.39 -15.20
C MET A 250 -4.18 6.78 -15.52
N LYS A 251 -3.90 8.09 -15.59
CA LYS A 251 -2.56 8.62 -15.93
C LYS A 251 -1.86 9.15 -14.68
N ARG A 252 -0.55 8.94 -14.58
CA ARG A 252 0.28 9.58 -13.54
C ARG A 252 0.49 11.06 -13.86
N LEU A 253 0.43 11.92 -12.84
CA LEU A 253 0.99 13.26 -12.97
C LEU A 253 2.51 13.14 -13.07
N TYR A 254 3.06 13.43 -14.25
CA TYR A 254 4.48 13.74 -14.38
C TYR A 254 4.75 14.99 -13.54
N CYS A 255 5.74 14.91 -12.65
CA CYS A 255 6.26 15.97 -11.79
C CYS A 255 6.12 17.37 -12.40
N ARG A 256 4.95 17.98 -12.21
CA ARG A 256 4.69 19.39 -12.46
C ARG A 256 4.05 19.90 -11.20
N ARG A 257 4.70 20.90 -10.64
CA ARG A 257 4.30 21.74 -9.50
C ARG A 257 2.95 22.44 -9.73
N LYS A 258 1.89 21.70 -10.02
CA LYS A 258 0.54 22.19 -9.74
C LYS A 258 0.22 21.59 -8.39
N ALA A 259 0.31 22.44 -7.36
CA ALA A 259 -0.34 22.19 -6.10
C ALA A 259 -1.83 22.06 -6.39
N VAL A 260 -2.30 20.86 -6.74
CA VAL A 260 -3.71 20.55 -6.63
C VAL A 260 -3.95 20.61 -5.14
N THR A 261 -4.59 21.69 -4.70
CA THR A 261 -5.04 21.83 -3.32
C THR A 261 -6.23 20.89 -3.16
N THR A 262 -5.97 19.59 -3.11
CA THR A 262 -6.99 18.60 -2.79
C THR A 262 -7.16 18.66 -1.28
N ARG A 263 -8.20 19.37 -0.84
CA ARG A 263 -8.64 19.33 0.55
C ARG A 263 -9.32 17.98 0.80
N ALA A 264 -8.52 16.94 1.02
CA ALA A 264 -9.02 15.67 1.55
C ALA A 264 -9.14 15.81 3.07
N TYR A 265 -10.35 16.07 3.56
CA TYR A 265 -10.67 15.95 4.97
C TYR A 265 -11.06 14.50 5.25
N LEU A 266 -10.07 13.65 5.54
CA LEU A 266 -10.34 12.36 6.14
C LEU A 266 -10.42 12.56 7.65
N LEU A 267 -11.66 12.68 8.14
CA LEU A 267 -11.92 12.49 9.55
C LEU A 267 -12.35 11.04 9.76
N SER A 268 -11.53 10.29 10.50
CA SER A 268 -12.08 9.19 11.27
C SER A 268 -13.00 9.79 12.34
N SER A 269 -14.29 9.50 12.25
CA SER A 269 -15.24 9.79 13.33
C SER A 269 -14.76 9.04 14.58
N VAL A 270 -14.66 9.61 15.78
CA VAL A 270 -15.76 10.19 16.59
C VAL A 270 -17.11 9.53 16.27
N LEU A 271 -17.13 8.20 16.19
CA LEU A 271 -18.35 7.41 16.36
C LEU A 271 -18.04 6.32 17.38
N LEU A 272 -18.61 6.54 18.57
CA LEU A 272 -18.78 5.64 19.71
C LEU A 272 -18.42 4.16 19.43
N ASN A 273 -17.44 3.65 20.18
CA ASN A 273 -17.20 2.21 20.43
C ASN A 273 -16.82 1.29 19.26
N SER A 274 -16.40 1.79 18.10
CA SER A 274 -15.91 0.92 17.01
C SER A 274 -14.47 1.24 16.62
N SER A 275 -13.64 0.19 16.56
CA SER A 275 -12.20 0.20 16.30
C SER A 275 -11.80 0.47 14.84
N LEU A 276 -12.71 1.01 14.03
CA LEU A 276 -12.45 1.38 12.63
C LEU A 276 -12.07 2.86 12.54
N LEU A 277 -10.79 3.11 12.30
CA LEU A 277 -10.29 4.44 11.96
C LEU A 277 -10.15 4.53 10.43
N ILE A 278 -10.63 5.61 9.82
CA ILE A 278 -10.35 5.91 8.41
C ILE A 278 -9.08 6.76 8.37
N ASN A 279 -7.94 6.14 8.08
CA ASN A 279 -6.63 6.77 8.27
C ASN A 279 -5.84 7.01 6.97
N ILE A 280 -6.25 6.48 5.82
CA ILE A 280 -5.49 6.65 4.56
C ILE A 280 -6.39 7.14 3.43
N ALA A 281 -5.86 8.13 2.70
CA ALA A 281 -6.37 8.62 1.43
C ALA A 281 -5.46 8.14 0.30
N TYR A 282 -6.02 7.55 -0.74
CA TYR A 282 -5.33 7.35 -2.02
C TYR A 282 -5.89 8.32 -3.05
N LEU A 283 -5.04 9.16 -3.63
CA LEU A 283 -5.45 10.06 -4.71
C LEU A 283 -5.18 9.43 -6.07
N TYR A 284 -6.21 9.41 -6.93
CA TYR A 284 -6.05 9.19 -8.35
C TYR A 284 -6.04 10.50 -9.15
N TYR A 285 -5.10 10.58 -10.09
CA TYR A 285 -4.69 11.79 -10.81
C TYR A 285 -5.57 12.20 -12.00
N GLU A 286 -5.47 13.50 -12.34
CA GLU A 286 -6.23 14.29 -13.33
C GLU A 286 -6.26 13.75 -14.78
N TYR A 287 -7.37 14.06 -15.48
CA TYR A 287 -7.45 14.02 -16.95
C TYR A 287 -6.64 15.18 -17.56
N SER A 288 -5.68 14.91 -18.45
CA SER A 288 -5.15 15.96 -19.32
C SER A 288 -6.14 16.19 -20.47
N SER A 289 -6.99 17.20 -20.38
CA SER A 289 -7.73 17.69 -21.55
C SER A 289 -6.71 18.23 -22.56
N SER A 290 -6.67 17.62 -23.75
CA SER A 290 -6.05 18.17 -24.96
C SER A 290 -6.87 19.33 -25.49
#